data_AF-A0A4Z2HVE0-F1
#
_entry.id   AF-A0A4Z2HVE0-F1
#
_cell.length_a   1.000
_cell.length_b   1.000
_cell.length_c   1.000
_cell.angle_alpha   90.00
_cell.angle_beta   90.00
_cell.angle_gamma   90.00
#
_symmetry.space_group_name_H-M   'P 1'
#
loop_
_entity.id
_entity.type
_entity.pdbx_description
1 polymer ?
#
loop_
_entity_poly.entity_id
_entity_poly.type
_entity_poly.pdbx_seq_one_letter_code
_entity_poly.pdbx_strand_id
1 'polypeptide(L)'
;MPDKDVTCDLFRFLQLLCEGHNSDFQNYLRTQTGNNTTVNIIITTVDYLLRVQESISDFYWFYSGKDVIDAHGQQNFSKAIEVAKQVFNSLTEYIQVSNVL
;
A
#
# COMPACT_ATOMS: atom_id res chain seq x y z
N MET A 1 11.68 9.62 2.42
CA MET A 1 10.71 9.17 1.40
C MET A 1 10.32 10.35 0.52
N PRO A 2 11.19 10.77 -0.42
CA PRO A 2 10.93 11.91 -1.33
C PRO A 2 9.79 11.63 -2.33
N ASP A 3 9.50 10.35 -2.56
CA ASP A 3 8.53 9.75 -3.46
C ASP A 3 7.15 9.54 -2.83
N LYS A 4 6.93 10.04 -1.60
CA LYS A 4 5.70 9.82 -0.82
C LYS A 4 4.43 10.21 -1.60
N ASP A 5 4.42 11.38 -2.24
CA ASP A 5 3.22 11.85 -2.94
C ASP A 5 2.90 10.99 -4.18
N VAL A 6 3.89 10.73 -5.03
CA VAL A 6 3.73 9.85 -6.21
C VAL A 6 3.31 8.43 -5.80
N THR A 7 3.88 7.91 -4.72
CA THR A 7 3.51 6.58 -4.20
C THR A 7 2.05 6.55 -3.74
N CYS A 8 1.63 7.55 -2.96
CA CYS A 8 0.25 7.66 -2.51
C CYS A 8 -0.71 7.80 -3.70
N ASP A 9 -0.38 8.64 -4.68
CA ASP A 9 -1.21 8.87 -5.86
C ASP A 9 -1.35 7.60 -6.71
N LEU A 10 -0.29 6.80 -6.84
CA LEU A 10 -0.33 5.51 -7.54
C LEU A 10 -1.30 4.54 -6.85
N PHE A 11 -1.18 4.36 -5.54
CA PHE A 11 -2.08 3.47 -4.80
C PHE A 11 -3.50 4.01 -4.73
N ARG A 12 -3.68 5.33 -4.68
CA ARG A 12 -4.98 6.00 -4.76
C ARG A 12 -5.64 5.75 -6.11
N PHE A 13 -4.89 5.84 -7.21
CA PHE A 13 -5.37 5.53 -8.54
C PHE A 13 -5.85 4.07 -8.64
N LEU A 14 -5.05 3.11 -8.18
CA LEU A 14 -5.44 1.69 -8.17
C LEU A 14 -6.66 1.43 -7.29
N GLN A 15 -6.75 2.10 -6.13
CA GLN A 15 -7.92 2.03 -5.25
C GLN A 15 -9.19 2.49 -5.98
N LEU A 16 -9.16 3.65 -6.66
CA LEU A 16 -10.30 4.22 -7.37
C LEU A 16 -10.86 3.29 -8.46
N LEU A 17 -10.01 2.46 -9.07
CA LEU A 17 -10.46 1.51 -10.10
C LEU A 17 -11.24 0.32 -9.53
N CYS A 18 -11.09 0.05 -8.23
CA CYS A 18 -11.77 -1.02 -7.51
C CYS A 18 -12.92 -0.53 -6.61
N GLU A 19 -12.99 0.76 -6.31
CA GLU A 19 -14.09 1.38 -5.55
C GLU A 19 -15.45 1.07 -6.18
N GLY A 20 -16.48 0.89 -5.34
CA GLY A 20 -17.83 0.53 -5.78
C GLY A 20 -18.01 -0.94 -6.15
N HIS A 21 -17.14 -1.82 -5.63
CA HIS A 21 -17.20 -3.27 -5.79
C HIS A 21 -17.12 -3.76 -7.26
N ASN A 22 -16.19 -3.21 -8.03
CA ASN A 22 -15.96 -3.60 -9.41
C ASN A 22 -15.26 -4.96 -9.51
N SER A 23 -16.02 -6.05 -9.36
CA SER A 23 -15.46 -7.42 -9.36
C SER A 23 -14.71 -7.78 -10.63
N ASP A 24 -15.14 -7.28 -11.80
CA ASP A 24 -14.45 -7.53 -13.07
C ASP A 24 -13.04 -6.94 -13.06
N PHE A 25 -12.91 -5.68 -12.62
CA PHE A 25 -11.60 -5.04 -12.55
C PHE A 25 -10.74 -5.61 -11.43
N GLN A 26 -11.32 -5.93 -10.27
CA GLN A 26 -10.63 -6.64 -9.19
C GLN A 26 -10.07 -7.99 -9.67
N ASN A 27 -10.81 -8.75 -10.47
CA ASN A 27 -10.35 -10.00 -11.08
C ASN A 27 -9.25 -9.75 -12.12
N TYR A 28 -9.42 -8.71 -12.93
CA TYR A 28 -8.42 -8.31 -13.91
C TYR A 28 -7.08 -7.92 -13.25
N LEU A 29 -7.06 -7.36 -12.04
CA LEU A 29 -5.82 -7.10 -11.30
C LEU A 29 -5.10 -8.38 -10.82
N ARG A 30 -5.80 -9.50 -10.68
CA ARG A 30 -5.22 -10.79 -10.29
C ARG A 30 -4.65 -11.55 -11.47
N THR A 31 -5.40 -11.60 -12.56
CA THR A 31 -5.12 -12.42 -13.73
C THR A 31 -5.64 -11.77 -15.00
N GLN A 32 -4.83 -11.73 -16.06
CA GLN A 32 -5.21 -11.13 -17.33
C GLN A 32 -5.34 -12.21 -18.41
N THR A 33 -6.42 -12.98 -18.36
CA THR A 33 -6.71 -14.05 -19.33
C THR A 33 -6.70 -13.50 -20.76
N GLY A 34 -5.92 -14.12 -21.64
CA GLY A 34 -5.75 -13.69 -23.03
C GLY A 34 -4.45 -12.89 -23.28
N ASN A 35 -3.75 -12.46 -22.23
CA ASN A 35 -2.41 -11.89 -22.34
C ASN A 35 -1.34 -12.98 -22.29
N ASN A 36 -0.18 -12.72 -22.92
CA ASN A 36 0.99 -13.62 -22.86
C ASN A 36 1.67 -13.64 -21.48
N THR A 37 1.36 -12.67 -20.61
CA THR A 37 1.96 -12.52 -19.29
C THR A 37 0.90 -12.05 -18.32
N THR A 38 0.92 -12.63 -17.11
CA THR A 38 0.06 -12.22 -16.01
C THR A 38 0.91 -11.56 -14.93
N VAL A 39 0.45 -10.41 -14.44
CA VAL A 39 1.00 -9.75 -13.25
C VAL A 39 -0.11 -9.64 -12.22
N ASN A 40 0.09 -10.26 -11.06
CA ASN A 40 -0.86 -10.17 -9.95
C ASN A 40 -0.53 -8.94 -9.09
N ILE A 41 -1.25 -7.85 -9.34
CA ILE A 41 -1.01 -6.55 -8.69
C ILE A 41 -1.32 -6.60 -7.19
N ILE A 42 -2.19 -7.52 -6.76
CA ILE A 42 -2.51 -7.69 -5.34
C ILE A 42 -1.30 -8.26 -4.60
N ILE A 43 -0.66 -9.29 -5.16
CA ILE A 43 0.55 -9.89 -4.57
C ILE A 43 1.66 -8.84 -4.49
N THR A 44 1.91 -8.11 -5.58
CA THR A 44 2.97 -7.08 -5.57
C THR A 44 2.67 -5.91 -4.63
N THR A 45 1.40 -5.59 -4.38
CA THR A 45 1.00 -4.61 -3.36
C THR A 45 1.32 -5.11 -1.95
N VAL A 46 1.07 -6.38 -1.65
CA VAL A 46 1.44 -7.00 -0.36
C VAL A 46 2.96 -7.06 -0.20
N ASP A 47 3.70 -7.42 -1.26
CA ASP A 47 5.17 -7.41 -1.24
C ASP A 47 5.73 -6.02 -0.96
N TYR A 48 5.11 -4.97 -1.53
CA TYR A 48 5.49 -3.59 -1.23
C TYR A 48 5.24 -3.24 0.24
N LEU A 49 4.08 -3.64 0.79
CA LEU A 49 3.74 -3.40 2.19
C LEU A 49 4.74 -4.07 3.15
N LEU A 50 5.24 -5.26 2.82
CA LEU A 50 6.29 -5.94 3.60
C LEU A 50 7.58 -5.11 3.66
N ARG A 51 8.02 -4.51 2.55
CA ARG A 51 9.20 -3.63 2.54
C ARG A 51 9.01 -2.36 3.36
N VAL A 52 7.80 -1.79 3.33
CA VAL A 52 7.44 -0.64 4.18
C VAL A 52 7.50 -1.05 5.66
N GLN A 53 6.97 -2.22 6.00
CA GLN A 53 7.02 -2.75 7.36
C GLN A 53 8.45 -2.99 7.84
N GLU A 54 9.32 -3.58 7.02
CA GLU A 54 10.73 -3.79 7.35
C GLU A 54 11.44 -2.45 7.64
N SER A 55 11.22 -1.44 6.78
CA SER A 55 11.78 -0.10 6.99
C SER A 55 11.29 0.56 8.28
N ILE A 56 10.01 0.37 8.65
CA ILE A 56 9.45 0.87 9.92
C ILE A 56 10.08 0.14 11.12
N SER A 57 10.31 -1.17 11.01
CA SER A 57 10.97 -1.95 12.06
C SER A 57 12.42 -1.52 12.27
N ASP A 58 13.17 -1.25 11.21
CA ASP A 58 14.53 -0.70 11.31
C ASP A 58 14.55 0.70 11.95
N PHE A 59 13.57 1.54 11.60
CA PHE A 59 13.40 2.85 12.22
C PHE A 59 13.19 2.75 13.74
N TYR A 60 12.34 1.82 14.17
CA TYR A 60 12.12 1.55 15.60
C TYR A 60 13.42 1.17 16.29
N TRP A 61 14.18 0.22 15.74
CA TRP A 61 15.44 -0.22 16.35
C TRP A 61 16.46 0.92 16.46
N PHE A 62 16.59 1.76 15.44
CA PHE A 62 17.50 2.92 15.47
C PHE A 62 17.17 3.93 16.57
N TYR A 63 15.89 4.11 16.93
CA TYR A 63 15.47 5.02 18.00
C TYR A 63 15.25 4.33 19.35
N SER A 64 15.27 3.00 19.41
CA SER A 64 14.89 2.22 20.62
C SER A 64 15.72 2.53 21.86
N GLY A 65 16.99 2.92 21.70
CA GLY A 65 17.89 3.30 22.80
C GLY A 65 18.02 4.82 23.01
N LYS A 66 17.21 5.64 22.33
CA LYS A 66 17.25 7.10 22.42
C LYS A 66 16.08 7.62 23.24
N ASP A 67 16.33 8.64 24.06
CA ASP A 67 15.29 9.23 24.91
C ASP A 67 14.19 9.93 24.10
N VAL A 68 14.54 10.49 22.93
CA VAL A 68 13.62 11.23 22.06
C VAL A 68 13.88 10.95 20.59
N ILE A 69 12.82 10.99 19.79
CA ILE A 69 12.89 11.01 18.33
C ILE A 69 13.03 12.46 17.88
N ASP A 70 14.07 12.78 17.12
CA ASP A 70 14.27 14.15 16.61
C ASP A 70 13.20 14.53 15.56
N ALA A 71 13.13 15.84 15.26
CA ALA A 71 12.11 16.36 14.34
C ALA A 71 12.17 15.74 12.93
N HIS A 72 13.36 15.41 12.44
CA HIS A 72 13.52 14.78 11.13
C HIS A 72 13.05 13.32 11.16
N GLY A 73 13.34 12.60 12.24
CA GLY A 73 12.80 11.27 12.52
C GLY A 73 11.28 11.25 12.54
N GLN A 74 10.66 12.19 13.26
CA GLN A 74 9.20 12.33 13.33
C GLN A 74 8.58 12.61 11.95
N GLN A 75 9.16 13.53 11.18
CA GLN A 75 8.68 13.85 9.83
C GLN A 75 8.77 12.66 8.87
N ASN A 76 9.88 11.90 8.91
CA ASN A 76 10.04 10.73 8.05
C ASN A 76 9.10 9.60 8.45
N PHE A 77 8.91 9.38 9.76
CA PHE A 77 7.95 8.40 10.25
C PHE A 77 6.52 8.74 9.81
N SER A 78 6.09 10.00 9.95
CA SER A 78 4.77 10.45 9.47
C SER A 78 4.57 10.15 7.98
N LYS A 79 5.56 10.44 7.14
CA LYS A 79 5.51 10.14 5.70
C LYS A 79 5.34 8.65 5.42
N ALA A 80 6.07 7.78 6.13
CA ALA A 80 5.97 6.34 5.97
C ALA A 80 4.58 5.81 6.40
N ILE A 81 4.04 6.34 7.50
CA ILE A 81 2.70 5.97 7.98
C ILE A 81 1.61 6.43 6.99
N GLU A 82 1.74 7.61 6.39
CA GLU A 82 0.80 8.07 5.35
C GLU A 82 0.79 7.14 4.13
N VAL A 83 1.96 6.69 3.67
CA VAL A 83 2.05 5.71 2.57
C VAL A 83 1.42 4.39 2.99
N ALA A 84 1.76 3.85 4.16
CA ALA A 84 1.20 2.60 4.66
C ALA A 84 -0.33 2.66 4.75
N LYS A 85 -0.87 3.76 5.26
CA LYS A 85 -2.33 4.00 5.32
C LYS A 85 -2.97 3.91 3.93
N GLN A 86 -2.38 4.56 2.93
CA GLN A 86 -2.92 4.51 1.56
C GLN A 86 -2.85 3.09 0.97
N VAL A 87 -1.77 2.35 1.22
CA VAL A 87 -1.64 0.93 0.80
C VAL A 87 -2.72 0.06 1.43
N PHE A 88 -2.98 0.21 2.74
CA PHE A 88 -4.05 -0.52 3.42
C PHE A 88 -5.44 -0.21 2.83
N ASN A 89 -5.74 1.06 2.55
CA ASN A 89 -7.00 1.45 1.91
C ASN A 89 -7.15 0.78 0.52
N SER A 90 -6.09 0.75 -0.29
CA SER A 90 -6.12 0.08 -1.59
C SER A 90 -6.36 -1.44 -1.45
N LEU A 91 -5.69 -2.09 -0.49
CA LEU A 91 -5.89 -3.52 -0.21
C LEU A 91 -7.34 -3.85 0.18
N THR A 92 -7.99 -2.98 0.96
CA THR A 92 -9.41 -3.19 1.31
C THR A 92 -10.31 -3.17 0.09
N GLU A 93 -10.12 -2.23 -0.84
CA GLU A 93 -10.93 -2.16 -2.06
C GLU A 93 -10.70 -3.35 -3.01
N TYR A 94 -9.52 -3.99 -2.97
CA TYR A 94 -9.25 -5.20 -3.77
C TYR A 94 -10.02 -6.44 -3.31
N ILE A 95 -10.41 -6.50 -2.04
CA ILE A 95 -11.01 -7.68 -1.41
C ILE A 95 -12.46 -7.48 -0.98
N GLN A 96 -12.96 -6.23 -0.96
CA GLN A 96 -14.34 -5.96 -0.62
C GLN A 96 -15.29 -6.71 -1.57
N VAL A 97 -16.07 -7.61 -0.99
CA VAL A 97 -17.17 -8.30 -1.66
C VAL A 97 -18.42 -7.45 -1.47
N SER A 98 -19.19 -7.20 -2.53
CA SER A 98 -20.53 -6.63 -2.39
C SER A 98 -21.32 -7.52 -1.42
N ASN A 99 -21.65 -7.01 -0.23
CA ASN A 99 -22.70 -7.61 0.58
C ASN A 99 -24.02 -7.33 -0.18
N VAL A 100 -24.34 -8.20 -1.14
CA VAL A 100 -25.69 -8.30 -1.67
C VAL A 100 -26.50 -8.98 -0.57
N LEU A 101 -27.06 -8.17 0.32
CA LEU A 101 -28.21 -8.55 1.16
C LEU A 101 -29.49 -8.40 0.35
#